data_AF-A0A6C0F565-F1
#
_entry.id   AF-A0A6C0F565-F1
#
_cell.length_a   1.000
_cell.length_b   1.000
_cell.length_c   1.000
_cell.angle_alpha   90.00
_cell.angle_beta   90.00
_cell.angle_gamma   90.00
#
_symmetry.space_group_name_H-M   'P 1'
#
loop_
_entity.id
_entity.type
_entity.pdbx_description
1 polymer ?
#
loop_
_entity_poly.entity_id
_entity_poly.type
_entity_poly.pdbx_seq_one_letter_code
_entity_poly.pdbx_strand_id
1 'polypeptide(L)'
;MRLVSFDVGLRNLAFCILEGTSRKDVRILHWDLIDVMAEGAGHDNPKCFKCRKPANWKQQEQYACSVHKKAGKACTKTSLSQKTLEALKKEAGELHIEGTTKKSLVDALYSHYTARVWKRCVKSCKQGSVVDLAPLINTSLTSRTAIWNGSNKVIFEQQPDKRMMAVQAMMHMWFECHGYSTKGVSAIHKLTNMVTVEDATKTYKGRKKTGIVHATSLVPAQWKEYMLKHPKKDDLADAFLQGLWFMENMR
;
A
#
# COMPACT_ATOMS: atom_id res chain seq x y z
N MET A 1 -9.40 25.32 13.67
CA MET A 1 -9.38 24.74 12.31
C MET A 1 -9.50 23.23 12.42
N ARG A 2 -10.22 22.57 11.51
CA ARG A 2 -10.21 21.12 11.36
C ARG A 2 -9.62 20.75 10.00
N LEU A 3 -8.55 19.97 10.02
CA LEU A 3 -7.64 19.73 8.92
C LEU A 3 -7.42 18.23 8.75
N VAL A 4 -7.42 17.73 7.51
CA VAL A 4 -6.92 16.39 7.19
C VAL A 4 -5.54 16.52 6.56
N SER A 5 -4.53 15.87 7.14
CA SER A 5 -3.16 15.85 6.61
C SER A 5 -2.80 14.46 6.14
N PHE A 6 -2.43 14.33 4.86
CA PHE A 6 -2.01 13.09 4.24
C PHE A 6 -0.49 13.04 3.99
N ASP A 7 0.12 11.92 4.39
CA ASP A 7 1.37 11.43 3.80
C ASP A 7 1.02 10.39 2.72
N VAL A 8 1.36 10.73 1.47
CA VAL A 8 0.87 10.04 0.29
C VAL A 8 1.88 9.01 -0.21
N GLY A 9 1.64 7.74 0.08
CA GLY A 9 2.33 6.63 -0.57
C GLY A 9 1.59 6.11 -1.81
N LEU A 10 2.25 5.23 -2.56
CA LEU A 10 1.63 4.57 -3.72
C LEU A 10 0.52 3.56 -3.34
N ARG A 11 0.65 2.93 -2.16
CA ARG A 11 -0.30 1.92 -1.64
C ARG A 11 -0.92 2.35 -0.32
N ASN A 12 -0.09 2.89 0.57
CA ASN A 12 -0.49 3.29 1.90
C ASN A 12 -0.69 4.80 1.91
N LEU A 13 -1.85 5.25 2.37
CA LEU A 13 -2.18 6.66 2.54
C LEU A 13 -2.33 6.89 4.04
N ALA A 14 -1.27 7.36 4.68
CA ALA A 14 -1.32 7.71 6.09
C ALA A 14 -2.01 9.07 6.23
N PHE A 15 -2.92 9.21 7.19
CA PHE A 15 -3.64 10.45 7.37
C PHE A 15 -3.89 10.76 8.84
N CYS A 16 -3.88 12.05 9.17
CA CYS A 16 -4.18 12.55 10.50
C CYS A 16 -5.21 13.67 10.40
N ILE A 17 -6.35 13.50 11.08
CA ILE A 17 -7.39 14.52 11.22
C ILE A 17 -7.11 15.30 12.50
N LEU A 18 -6.73 16.56 12.33
CA LEU A 18 -6.34 17.46 13.39
C LEU A 18 -7.41 18.52 13.62
N GLU A 19 -7.59 18.89 14.88
CA GLU A 19 -8.41 20.02 15.27
C GLU A 19 -7.66 20.89 16.27
N GLY A 20 -7.73 22.21 16.08
CA GLY A 20 -7.10 23.20 16.97
C GLY A 20 -6.56 24.39 16.18
N THR A 21 -5.60 25.09 16.78
CA THR A 21 -4.97 26.26 16.17
C THR A 21 -3.44 26.24 16.21
N SER A 22 -2.84 25.44 17.08
CA SER A 22 -1.39 25.31 17.29
C SER A 22 -1.05 24.01 18.02
N ARG A 23 0.24 23.75 18.26
CA ARG A 23 0.66 22.63 19.13
C ARG A 23 0.13 22.66 20.57
N LYS A 24 -0.31 23.82 21.08
CA LYS A 24 -0.78 23.95 22.47
C LYS A 24 -2.16 23.34 22.70
N ASP A 25 -2.99 23.36 21.66
CA ASP A 25 -4.40 23.00 21.68
C ASP A 25 -4.77 21.95 20.63
N VAL A 26 -3.77 21.38 19.94
CA VAL A 26 -4.01 20.36 18.91
C VAL A 26 -4.61 19.09 19.50
N ARG A 27 -5.69 18.64 18.88
CA ARG A 27 -6.35 17.36 19.13
C ARG A 27 -6.28 16.53 17.86
N ILE A 28 -5.98 15.25 18.02
CA ILE A 28 -6.10 14.27 16.94
C ILE A 28 -7.49 13.63 17.07
N LEU A 29 -8.33 13.83 16.07
CA LEU A 29 -9.68 13.26 15.99
C LEU A 29 -9.66 11.86 15.38
N HIS A 30 -8.77 11.64 14.42
CA HIS A 30 -8.57 10.35 13.78
C HIS A 30 -7.15 10.26 13.21
N TRP A 31 -6.52 9.10 13.29
CA TRP A 31 -5.16 8.90 12.78
C TRP A 31 -4.97 7.46 12.36
N ASP A 32 -4.88 7.22 11.07
CA ASP A 32 -4.90 5.86 10.54
C ASP A 32 -4.18 5.78 9.18
N LEU A 33 -4.11 4.57 8.64
CA LEU A 33 -3.47 4.21 7.38
C LEU A 33 -4.47 3.51 6.47
N ILE A 34 -4.72 4.08 5.30
CA ILE A 34 -5.50 3.40 4.25
C ILE A 34 -4.55 2.55 3.42
N ASP A 35 -4.84 1.25 3.29
CA ASP A 35 -4.15 0.36 2.35
C ASP A 35 -5.04 0.11 1.14
N VAL A 36 -4.88 0.96 0.13
CA VAL A 36 -5.72 1.02 -1.08
C VAL A 36 -5.80 -0.34 -1.79
N MET A 37 -4.72 -1.11 -1.75
CA MET A 37 -4.65 -2.41 -2.42
C MET A 37 -5.26 -3.52 -1.58
N ALA A 38 -5.10 -3.50 -0.26
CA ALA A 38 -5.70 -4.50 0.62
C ALA A 38 -7.22 -4.35 0.67
N GLU A 39 -7.72 -3.11 0.73
CA GLU A 39 -9.16 -2.83 0.75
C GLU A 39 -9.84 -3.22 -0.57
N GLY A 40 -9.17 -2.98 -1.70
CA GLY A 40 -9.66 -3.37 -3.03
C GLY A 40 -9.65 -4.87 -3.31
N ALA A 41 -8.89 -5.68 -2.55
CA ALA A 41 -8.71 -7.10 -2.83
C ALA A 41 -9.76 -8.01 -2.17
N GLY A 42 -10.69 -7.45 -1.39
CA GLY A 42 -11.57 -8.24 -0.53
C GLY A 42 -10.81 -8.74 0.71
N HIS A 43 -11.52 -8.79 1.84
CA HIS A 43 -10.99 -8.88 3.21
C HIS A 43 -10.18 -10.13 3.60
N ASP A 44 -9.84 -11.03 2.70
CA ASP A 44 -8.98 -12.14 3.05
C ASP A 44 -7.54 -11.69 2.93
N ASN A 45 -7.05 -10.98 3.95
CA ASN A 45 -5.66 -10.60 4.12
C ASN A 45 -4.82 -11.90 4.21
N PRO A 46 -4.43 -12.50 3.07
CA PRO A 46 -4.30 -13.95 3.02
C PRO A 46 -3.05 -14.29 3.79
N LYS A 47 -3.12 -15.30 4.66
CA LYS A 47 -1.98 -15.67 5.49
C LYS A 47 -1.22 -16.80 4.82
N CYS A 48 0.10 -16.70 4.82
CA CYS A 48 0.95 -17.76 4.32
C CYS A 48 0.70 -19.04 5.11
N PHE A 49 0.47 -20.15 4.39
CA PHE A 49 0.20 -21.47 4.96
C PHE A 49 1.26 -21.92 5.98
N LYS A 50 2.51 -21.47 5.83
CA LYS A 50 3.64 -21.86 6.67
C LYS A 50 3.96 -20.87 7.80
N CYS A 51 4.13 -19.59 7.48
CA CYS A 51 4.62 -18.60 8.47
C CYS A 51 3.56 -17.61 8.96
N ARG A 52 2.32 -17.72 8.49
CA ARG A 52 1.21 -16.81 8.83
C ARG A 52 1.46 -15.32 8.56
N LYS A 53 2.59 -14.95 7.92
CA LYS A 53 2.83 -13.61 7.37
C LYS A 53 1.92 -13.35 6.16
N PRO A 54 1.69 -12.08 5.76
CA PRO A 54 0.92 -11.78 4.55
C PRO A 54 1.41 -12.57 3.33
N ALA A 55 0.48 -13.18 2.64
CA ALA A 55 0.68 -13.97 1.44
C ALA A 55 0.29 -13.16 0.21
N ASN A 56 1.14 -13.26 -0.81
CA ASN A 56 0.95 -12.54 -2.07
C ASN A 56 0.76 -13.52 -3.24
N TRP A 57 0.77 -14.82 -2.97
CA TRP A 57 0.73 -15.89 -3.95
C TRP A 57 -0.36 -16.89 -3.58
N LYS A 58 -1.14 -17.34 -4.56
CA LYS A 58 -2.15 -18.39 -4.46
C LYS A 58 -1.82 -19.53 -5.42
N GLN A 59 -1.93 -20.76 -4.95
CA GLN A 59 -1.86 -21.99 -5.74
C GLN A 59 -2.98 -22.89 -5.24
N GLN A 60 -3.93 -23.22 -6.12
CA GLN A 60 -5.17 -23.90 -5.70
C GLN A 60 -5.81 -23.16 -4.50
N GLU A 61 -6.10 -23.84 -3.39
CA GLU A 61 -6.66 -23.26 -2.17
C GLU A 61 -5.62 -22.80 -1.14
N GLN A 62 -4.32 -22.82 -1.48
CA GLN A 62 -3.24 -22.42 -0.57
C GLN A 62 -2.69 -21.03 -0.89
N TYR A 63 -2.34 -20.29 0.15
CA TYR A 63 -1.72 -18.97 0.07
C TYR A 63 -0.28 -18.99 0.62
N ALA A 64 0.68 -18.35 -0.07
CA ALA A 64 2.09 -18.29 0.34
C ALA A 64 2.71 -16.89 0.25
N CYS A 65 3.69 -16.63 1.12
CA CYS A 65 4.59 -15.48 0.96
C CYS A 65 5.67 -15.78 -0.10
N SER A 66 6.44 -14.77 -0.50
CA SER A 66 7.47 -14.93 -1.54
C SER A 66 8.56 -15.96 -1.22
N VAL A 67 8.81 -16.22 0.08
CA VAL A 67 9.81 -17.20 0.55
C VAL A 67 9.24 -18.63 0.55
N HIS A 68 7.94 -18.78 0.78
CA HIS A 68 7.30 -20.09 0.92
C HIS A 68 6.55 -20.56 -0.33
N LYS A 69 6.64 -19.82 -1.44
CA LYS A 69 6.22 -20.33 -2.75
C LYS A 69 7.30 -21.27 -3.28
N LYS A 70 7.09 -22.60 -3.22
CA LYS A 70 7.98 -23.53 -3.93
C LYS A 70 7.79 -23.33 -5.44
N ALA A 71 8.88 -23.16 -6.20
CA ALA A 71 8.79 -23.00 -7.64
C ALA A 71 8.21 -24.29 -8.26
N GLY A 72 7.10 -24.15 -8.99
CA GLY A 72 6.58 -25.21 -9.86
C GLY A 72 7.31 -25.21 -11.20
N LYS A 73 7.24 -26.31 -11.95
CA LYS A 73 7.75 -26.39 -13.32
C LYS A 73 6.96 -25.41 -14.20
N ALA A 74 7.57 -24.29 -14.57
CA ALA A 74 6.98 -23.36 -15.52
C ALA A 74 7.09 -23.97 -16.92
N CYS A 75 5.97 -24.09 -17.64
CA CYS A 75 5.96 -24.53 -19.02
C CYS A 75 4.99 -23.66 -19.83
N THR A 76 5.29 -23.49 -21.12
CA THR A 76 4.39 -22.84 -22.08
C THR A 76 3.80 -23.88 -23.03
N LYS A 77 2.62 -23.61 -23.59
CA LYS A 77 2.05 -24.47 -24.64
C LYS A 77 3.02 -24.65 -25.81
N THR A 78 3.72 -23.58 -26.20
CA THR A 78 4.74 -23.59 -27.26
C THR A 78 5.86 -24.60 -26.96
N SER A 79 6.42 -24.57 -25.74
CA SER A 79 7.49 -25.51 -25.34
C SER A 79 7.04 -26.97 -25.36
N LEU A 80 5.78 -27.25 -25.02
CA LEU A 80 5.22 -28.60 -25.05
C LEU A 80 4.92 -29.03 -26.50
N SER A 81 4.43 -28.13 -27.34
CA SER A 81 4.14 -28.41 -28.75
C SER A 81 5.39 -28.75 -29.58
N GLN A 82 6.55 -28.23 -29.18
CA GLN A 82 7.85 -28.52 -29.80
C GLN A 82 8.36 -29.93 -29.46
N LYS A 83 7.85 -30.58 -28.41
CA LYS A 83 8.24 -31.95 -28.06
C LYS A 83 7.67 -32.98 -29.05
N THR A 84 8.35 -34.11 -29.20
CA THR A 84 7.84 -35.26 -29.96
C THR A 84 6.67 -35.92 -29.23
N LEU A 85 5.84 -36.67 -29.97
CA LEU A 85 4.68 -37.36 -29.39
C LEU A 85 5.11 -38.41 -28.35
N GLU A 86 6.21 -39.11 -28.59
CA GLU A 86 6.77 -40.11 -27.67
C GLU A 86 7.22 -39.45 -26.36
N ALA A 87 7.91 -38.30 -26.43
CA ALA A 87 8.32 -37.55 -25.25
C ALA A 87 7.12 -37.06 -24.43
N LEU A 88 6.05 -36.61 -25.11
CA LEU A 88 4.81 -36.21 -24.45
C LEU A 88 4.09 -37.39 -23.80
N LYS A 89 4.03 -38.55 -24.45
CA LYS A 89 3.43 -39.78 -23.88
C LYS A 89 4.21 -40.27 -22.66
N LYS A 90 5.54 -40.24 -22.71
CA LYS A 90 6.39 -40.61 -21.58
C LYS A 90 6.14 -39.69 -20.38
N GLU A 91 6.19 -38.38 -20.60
CA GLU A 91 5.96 -37.39 -19.54
C GLU A 91 4.53 -37.43 -19.00
N ALA A 92 3.54 -37.71 -19.86
CA ALA A 92 2.15 -37.92 -19.43
C ALA A 92 1.98 -39.22 -18.63
N GLY A 93 2.66 -40.30 -19.02
CA GLY A 93 2.64 -41.58 -18.31
C GLY A 93 3.23 -41.50 -16.90
N GLU A 94 4.34 -40.78 -16.73
CA GLU A 94 4.94 -40.50 -15.42
C GLU A 94 4.00 -39.71 -14.48
N LEU A 95 3.03 -38.99 -15.06
CA LEU A 95 2.07 -38.15 -14.34
C LEU A 95 0.65 -38.74 -14.31
N HIS A 96 0.45 -39.96 -14.85
CA HIS A 96 -0.85 -40.61 -15.01
C HIS A 96 -1.90 -39.74 -15.75
N ILE A 97 -1.46 -39.05 -16.81
CA ILE A 97 -2.31 -38.21 -17.67
C ILE A 97 -2.62 -38.98 -18.96
N GLU A 98 -3.90 -39.11 -19.28
CA GLU A 98 -4.34 -39.74 -20.53
C GLU A 98 -4.43 -38.74 -21.69
N GLY A 99 -4.07 -39.20 -22.89
CA GLY A 99 -4.19 -38.40 -24.10
C GLY A 99 -3.89 -39.22 -25.35
N THR A 100 -4.76 -39.13 -26.35
CA THR A 100 -4.66 -39.90 -27.60
C THR A 100 -3.93 -39.13 -28.70
N THR A 101 -4.02 -37.80 -28.69
CA THR A 101 -3.43 -36.91 -29.70
C THR A 101 -2.38 -35.99 -29.12
N LYS A 102 -1.42 -35.54 -29.95
CA LYS A 102 -0.39 -34.56 -29.54
C LYS A 102 -1.00 -33.31 -28.91
N LYS A 103 -2.08 -32.78 -29.49
CA LYS A 103 -2.80 -31.60 -28.96
C LYS A 103 -3.40 -31.89 -27.58
N SER A 104 -4.08 -33.03 -27.41
CA SER A 104 -4.67 -33.42 -26.12
C SER A 104 -3.62 -33.56 -25.01
N LEU A 105 -2.46 -34.15 -25.33
CA LEU A 105 -1.35 -34.30 -24.39
C LEU A 105 -0.74 -32.93 -24.02
N VAL A 106 -0.55 -32.05 -24.99
CA VAL A 106 -0.06 -30.68 -24.74
C VAL A 106 -1.03 -29.91 -23.84
N ASP A 107 -2.33 -29.96 -24.12
CA ASP A 107 -3.34 -29.25 -23.33
C ASP A 107 -3.47 -29.83 -21.91
N ALA A 108 -3.43 -31.16 -21.77
CA ALA A 108 -3.51 -31.83 -20.48
C ALA A 108 -2.25 -31.58 -19.62
N LEU A 109 -1.06 -31.73 -20.19
CA LEU A 109 0.20 -31.44 -19.51
C LEU A 109 0.30 -29.95 -19.14
N TYR A 110 -0.09 -29.05 -20.04
CA TYR A 110 -0.11 -27.62 -19.77
C TYR A 110 -1.04 -27.29 -18.61
N SER A 111 -2.25 -27.85 -18.60
CA SER A 111 -3.23 -27.66 -17.52
C SER A 111 -2.70 -28.21 -16.20
N HIS A 112 -2.10 -29.39 -16.22
CA HIS A 112 -1.49 -30.04 -15.06
C HIS A 112 -0.35 -29.19 -14.45
N TYR A 113 0.53 -28.63 -15.28
CA TYR A 113 1.63 -27.79 -14.81
C TYR A 113 1.15 -26.41 -14.36
N THR A 114 0.28 -25.74 -15.12
CA THR A 114 -0.22 -24.40 -14.77
C THR A 114 -1.10 -24.38 -13.53
N ALA A 115 -1.84 -25.46 -13.24
CA ALA A 115 -2.57 -25.61 -11.97
C ALA A 115 -1.64 -25.62 -10.74
N ARG A 116 -0.37 -26.00 -10.93
CA ARG A 116 0.66 -26.03 -9.88
C ARG A 116 1.61 -24.82 -9.94
N VAL A 117 1.32 -23.80 -10.74
CA VAL A 117 2.06 -22.55 -10.71
C VAL A 117 1.44 -21.61 -9.67
N TRP A 118 2.27 -21.06 -8.78
CA TRP A 118 1.86 -19.99 -7.88
C TRP A 118 1.53 -18.74 -8.68
N LYS A 119 0.27 -18.31 -8.63
CA LYS A 119 -0.19 -17.05 -9.22
C LYS A 119 -0.14 -15.96 -8.16
N ARG A 120 0.27 -14.76 -8.54
CA ARG A 120 0.24 -13.62 -7.63
C ARG A 120 -1.23 -13.26 -7.37
N CYS A 121 -1.68 -13.36 -6.13
CA CYS A 121 -3.07 -13.06 -5.73
C CYS A 121 -3.23 -11.63 -5.19
N VAL A 122 -2.13 -10.98 -4.79
CA VAL A 122 -2.11 -9.56 -4.41
C VAL A 122 -1.39 -8.80 -5.52
N LYS A 123 -2.12 -7.96 -6.26
CA LYS A 123 -1.54 -7.12 -7.31
C LYS A 123 -0.46 -6.22 -6.70
N SER A 124 0.69 -6.11 -7.36
CA SER A 124 1.72 -5.16 -6.96
C SER A 124 1.27 -3.76 -7.37
N CYS A 125 1.32 -2.79 -6.45
CA CYS A 125 1.05 -1.38 -6.79
C CYS A 125 2.07 -0.80 -7.79
N LYS A 126 3.20 -1.49 -8.01
CA LYS A 126 4.23 -1.10 -8.99
C LYS A 126 4.00 -1.68 -10.39
N GLN A 127 3.09 -2.65 -10.53
CA GLN A 127 2.77 -3.27 -11.83
C GLN A 127 1.48 -2.66 -12.38
N GLY A 128 1.47 -2.32 -13.67
CA GLY A 128 0.33 -1.67 -14.31
C GLY A 128 0.36 -0.14 -14.20
N SER A 129 -0.69 0.48 -14.73
CA SER A 129 -0.83 1.92 -14.73
C SER A 129 -1.16 2.41 -13.32
N VAL A 130 -0.60 3.55 -12.93
CA VAL A 130 -0.92 4.12 -11.60
C VAL A 130 -2.37 4.60 -11.53
N VAL A 131 -2.94 5.02 -12.66
CA VAL A 131 -4.36 5.43 -12.73
C VAL A 131 -5.32 4.27 -12.54
N ASP A 132 -4.86 3.01 -12.66
CA ASP A 132 -5.69 1.83 -12.34
C ASP A 132 -6.03 1.76 -10.85
N LEU A 133 -5.34 2.55 -10.00
CA LEU A 133 -5.67 2.70 -8.58
C LEU A 133 -6.86 3.63 -8.34
N ALA A 134 -7.29 4.43 -9.32
CA ALA A 134 -8.33 5.45 -9.13
C ALA A 134 -9.64 4.89 -8.54
N PRO A 135 -10.20 3.75 -9.02
CA PRO A 135 -11.42 3.19 -8.43
C PRO A 135 -11.22 2.73 -6.98
N LEU A 136 -10.03 2.19 -6.65
CA LEU A 136 -9.71 1.73 -5.30
C LEU A 136 -9.57 2.91 -4.34
N ILE A 137 -8.89 3.98 -4.78
CA ILE A 137 -8.76 5.22 -4.00
C ILE A 137 -10.15 5.83 -3.78
N ASN A 138 -10.96 5.95 -4.84
CA ASN A 138 -12.33 6.47 -4.73
C ASN A 138 -13.16 5.70 -3.70
N THR A 139 -13.18 4.36 -3.78
CA THR A 139 -13.91 3.52 -2.82
C THR A 139 -13.37 3.69 -1.40
N SER A 140 -12.05 3.71 -1.23
CA SER A 140 -11.42 3.84 0.09
C SER A 140 -11.70 5.20 0.75
N LEU A 141 -11.73 6.28 -0.02
CA LEU A 141 -12.08 7.61 0.47
C LEU A 141 -13.59 7.75 0.72
N THR A 142 -14.41 7.24 -0.19
CA THR A 142 -15.88 7.31 -0.10
C THR A 142 -16.44 6.53 1.08
N SER A 143 -15.87 5.36 1.40
CA SER A 143 -16.28 4.58 2.58
C SER A 143 -16.01 5.30 3.91
N ARG A 144 -15.23 6.38 3.88
CA ARG A 144 -14.79 7.17 5.03
C ARG A 144 -15.34 8.59 5.05
N THR A 145 -16.30 8.94 4.18
CA THR A 145 -16.88 10.30 4.12
C THR A 145 -17.32 10.83 5.49
N ALA A 146 -17.86 9.96 6.35
CA ALA A 146 -18.29 10.33 7.70
C ALA A 146 -17.16 10.91 8.58
N ILE A 147 -15.92 10.41 8.47
CA ILE A 147 -14.80 10.92 9.29
C ILE A 147 -14.17 12.20 8.72
N TRP A 148 -14.28 12.41 7.41
CA TRP A 148 -13.82 13.62 6.74
C TRP A 148 -14.68 14.83 7.11
N ASN A 149 -15.98 14.62 7.28
CA ASN A 149 -16.97 15.65 7.57
C ASN A 149 -16.54 16.62 8.68
N GLY A 150 -16.71 17.91 8.41
CA GLY A 150 -16.32 19.01 9.31
C GLY A 150 -14.89 19.49 9.10
N SER A 151 -14.06 18.76 8.34
CA SER A 151 -12.76 19.26 7.87
C SER A 151 -12.99 20.13 6.64
N ASN A 152 -12.54 21.38 6.65
CA ASN A 152 -12.68 22.28 5.49
C ASN A 152 -11.41 22.33 4.63
N LYS A 153 -10.27 21.93 5.21
CA LYS A 153 -8.97 21.90 4.57
C LYS A 153 -8.42 20.48 4.55
N VAL A 154 -7.87 20.08 3.40
CA VAL A 154 -7.13 18.83 3.23
C VAL A 154 -5.76 19.17 2.66
N ILE A 155 -4.71 18.64 3.26
CA ILE A 155 -3.34 18.85 2.80
C ILE A 155 -2.66 17.54 2.47
N PHE A 156 -1.75 17.61 1.52
CA PHE A 156 -1.01 16.46 1.02
C PHE A 156 0.47 16.77 0.98
N GLU A 157 1.30 15.84 1.40
CA GLU A 157 2.73 15.93 1.13
C GLU A 157 2.99 15.95 -0.37
N GLN A 158 3.78 16.92 -0.83
CA GLN A 158 4.22 16.99 -2.22
C GLN A 158 5.16 15.84 -2.55
N GLN A 159 4.75 14.99 -3.48
CA GLN A 159 5.50 13.80 -3.87
C GLN A 159 6.41 14.06 -5.08
N PRO A 160 7.74 13.83 -4.99
CA PRO A 160 8.64 13.96 -6.13
C PRO A 160 8.59 12.76 -7.09
N ASP A 161 8.16 11.59 -6.60
CA ASP A 161 8.00 10.40 -7.44
C ASP A 161 6.76 10.54 -8.33
N LYS A 162 6.91 10.35 -9.65
CA LYS A 162 5.83 10.56 -10.63
C LYS A 162 4.59 9.70 -10.37
N ARG A 163 4.75 8.47 -9.86
CA ARG A 163 3.61 7.60 -9.57
C ARG A 163 2.91 8.04 -8.29
N MET A 164 3.66 8.38 -7.24
CA MET A 164 3.08 8.92 -6.01
C MET A 164 2.42 10.28 -6.24
N MET A 165 2.99 11.12 -7.11
CA MET A 165 2.39 12.39 -7.55
C MET A 165 1.05 12.16 -8.26
N ALA A 166 0.92 11.11 -9.08
CA ALA A 166 -0.36 10.75 -9.68
C ALA A 166 -1.40 10.33 -8.61
N VAL A 167 -0.99 9.56 -7.59
CA VAL A 167 -1.87 9.22 -6.45
C VAL A 167 -2.28 10.47 -5.70
N GLN A 168 -1.34 11.36 -5.39
CA GLN A 168 -1.60 12.66 -4.77
C GLN A 168 -2.62 13.46 -5.60
N ALA A 169 -2.44 13.55 -6.92
CA ALA A 169 -3.34 14.28 -7.81
C ALA A 169 -4.76 13.68 -7.83
N MET A 170 -4.88 12.36 -7.87
CA MET A 170 -6.19 11.67 -7.80
C MET A 170 -6.90 11.96 -6.47
N MET A 171 -6.17 11.96 -5.36
CA MET A 171 -6.74 12.31 -4.05
C MET A 171 -7.12 13.78 -3.96
N HIS A 172 -6.26 14.69 -4.43
CA HIS A 172 -6.56 16.13 -4.52
C HIS A 172 -7.87 16.36 -5.26
N MET A 173 -7.99 15.82 -6.47
CA MET A 173 -9.20 15.99 -7.28
C MET A 173 -10.43 15.37 -6.62
N TRP A 174 -10.30 14.21 -5.99
CA TRP A 174 -11.40 13.61 -5.25
C TRP A 174 -11.91 14.57 -4.16
N PHE A 175 -11.04 15.10 -3.31
CA PHE A 175 -11.44 16.01 -2.24
C PHE A 175 -11.99 17.35 -2.77
N GLU A 176 -11.39 17.96 -3.80
CA GLU A 176 -11.93 19.17 -4.44
C GLU A 176 -13.34 18.95 -5.00
N CYS A 177 -13.56 17.84 -5.72
CA CYS A 177 -14.88 17.50 -6.25
C CYS A 177 -15.93 17.24 -5.17
N HIS A 178 -15.52 16.92 -3.93
CA HIS A 178 -16.40 16.73 -2.78
C HIS A 178 -16.47 17.99 -1.88
N GLY A 179 -16.00 19.15 -2.36
CA GLY A 179 -16.17 20.45 -1.69
C GLY A 179 -15.13 20.79 -0.63
N TYR A 180 -14.01 20.06 -0.56
CA TYR A 180 -12.92 20.34 0.37
C TYR A 180 -11.87 21.23 -0.30
N SER A 181 -11.34 22.22 0.44
CA SER A 181 -10.19 22.99 -0.05
C SER A 181 -8.90 22.20 0.12
N THR A 182 -8.18 21.94 -0.96
CA THR A 182 -6.93 21.18 -0.94
C THR A 182 -5.68 22.05 -1.00
N LYS A 183 -4.53 21.53 -0.53
CA LYS A 183 -3.21 22.18 -0.72
C LYS A 183 -2.06 21.18 -0.60
N GLY A 184 -1.08 21.30 -1.50
CA GLY A 184 0.19 20.59 -1.35
C GLY A 184 1.10 21.28 -0.33
N VAL A 185 1.79 20.50 0.50
CA VAL A 185 2.78 20.97 1.47
C VAL A 185 4.14 20.35 1.16
N SER A 186 5.18 21.16 1.16
CA SER A 186 6.53 20.67 0.89
C SER A 186 6.98 19.70 1.98
N ALA A 187 7.55 18.57 1.57
CA ALA A 187 8.08 17.54 2.46
C ALA A 187 9.24 18.03 3.35
N ILE A 188 9.77 19.24 3.13
CA ILE A 188 10.83 19.82 3.98
C ILE A 188 10.28 20.26 5.34
N HIS A 189 9.01 20.65 5.41
CA HIS A 189 8.43 21.32 6.58
C HIS A 189 8.09 20.37 7.72
N LYS A 190 7.84 19.08 7.44
CA LYS A 190 7.46 18.09 8.46
C LYS A 190 8.54 17.82 9.52
N LEU A 191 9.77 18.29 9.36
CA LEU A 191 10.84 18.16 10.36
C LEU A 191 11.23 19.51 10.99
N THR A 192 10.49 20.58 10.72
CA THR A 192 10.80 21.92 11.25
C THR A 192 9.94 22.32 12.44
N ASN A 193 9.10 21.41 12.95
CA ASN A 193 8.29 21.68 14.15
C ASN A 193 9.14 21.79 15.43
N MET A 194 10.31 21.14 15.45
CA MET A 194 11.30 21.21 16.51
C MET A 194 12.69 20.88 15.95
N VAL A 195 13.71 21.05 16.78
CA VAL A 195 15.09 20.66 16.48
C VAL A 195 15.63 19.90 17.68
N THR A 196 16.33 18.79 17.42
CA THR A 196 17.06 18.03 18.44
C THR A 196 18.53 17.88 18.07
N VAL A 197 19.38 17.61 19.07
CA VAL A 197 20.83 17.45 18.86
C VAL A 197 21.13 16.20 18.02
N GLU A 198 20.23 15.22 18.05
CA GLU A 198 20.33 13.93 17.37
C GLU A 198 19.69 13.91 15.98
N ASP A 199 19.22 15.06 15.48
CA ASP A 199 18.55 15.16 14.19
C ASP A 199 19.46 14.70 13.04
N ALA A 200 18.96 13.73 12.26
CA ALA A 200 19.71 13.12 11.17
C ALA A 200 18.99 13.35 9.83
N THR A 201 19.03 14.56 9.29
CA THR A 201 18.20 14.94 8.14
C THR A 201 18.84 14.70 6.77
N LYS A 202 20.13 14.36 6.71
CA LYS A 202 20.90 14.19 5.45
C LYS A 202 20.53 12.94 4.66
N THR A 203 20.05 11.88 5.32
CA THR A 203 19.72 10.60 4.68
C THR A 203 18.25 10.28 4.82
N TYR A 204 17.67 9.57 3.86
CA TYR A 204 16.27 9.14 3.93
C TYR A 204 15.95 8.35 5.20
N LYS A 205 16.81 7.39 5.56
CA LYS A 205 16.66 6.59 6.79
C LYS A 205 16.75 7.46 8.05
N GLY A 206 17.69 8.42 8.07
CA GLY A 206 17.82 9.37 9.17
C GLY A 206 16.59 10.27 9.31
N ARG A 207 16.05 10.78 8.20
CA ARG A 207 14.84 11.60 8.19
C ARG A 207 13.65 10.85 8.79
N LYS A 208 13.46 9.57 8.42
CA LYS A 208 12.40 8.74 9.00
C LYS A 208 12.54 8.57 10.51
N LYS A 209 13.75 8.29 11.00
CA LYS A 209 14.00 8.19 12.44
C LYS A 209 13.73 9.52 13.14
N THR A 210 14.18 10.62 12.54
CA THR A 210 14.00 11.98 13.07
C THR A 210 12.51 12.34 13.16
N GLY A 211 11.73 12.06 12.12
CA GLY A 211 10.27 12.27 12.12
C GLY A 211 9.57 11.50 13.24
N ILE A 212 9.92 10.22 13.44
CA ILE A 212 9.36 9.45 14.57
C ILE A 212 9.70 10.09 15.91
N VAL A 213 10.94 10.54 16.11
CA VAL A 213 11.37 11.21 17.35
C VAL A 213 10.59 12.51 17.55
N HIS A 214 10.51 13.36 16.53
CA HIS A 214 9.77 14.62 16.59
C HIS A 214 8.30 14.40 16.91
N ALA A 215 7.64 13.48 16.20
CA ALA A 215 6.25 13.14 16.46
C ALA A 215 6.04 12.58 17.87
N THR A 216 6.95 11.73 18.37
CA THR A 216 6.88 11.16 19.72
C THR A 216 6.92 12.23 20.82
N SER A 217 7.59 13.35 20.56
CA SER A 217 7.71 14.47 21.47
C SER A 217 6.54 15.46 21.39
N LEU A 218 5.88 15.55 20.22
CA LEU A 218 4.84 16.55 19.95
C LEU A 218 3.41 16.00 19.99
N VAL A 219 3.24 14.69 19.83
CA VAL A 219 1.93 14.05 19.79
C VAL A 219 1.24 14.13 21.16
N PRO A 220 -0.09 14.37 21.21
CA PRO A 220 -0.86 14.22 22.44
C PRO A 220 -0.65 12.85 23.09
N ALA A 221 -0.54 12.82 24.42
CA ALA A 221 -0.09 11.65 25.19
C ALA A 221 -0.89 10.37 24.87
N GLN A 222 -2.21 10.48 24.68
CA GLN A 222 -3.10 9.36 24.40
C GLN A 222 -2.83 8.67 23.04
N TRP A 223 -2.16 9.34 22.10
CA TRP A 223 -1.86 8.81 20.77
C TRP A 223 -0.42 8.30 20.64
N LYS A 224 0.43 8.54 21.63
CA LYS A 224 1.85 8.18 21.61
C LYS A 224 2.08 6.68 21.50
N GLU A 225 1.40 5.90 22.35
CA GLU A 225 1.53 4.44 22.35
C GLU A 225 0.99 3.82 21.06
N TYR A 226 -0.17 4.32 20.59
CA TYR A 226 -0.76 3.92 19.32
C TYR A 226 0.22 4.09 18.16
N MET A 227 0.80 5.29 18.01
CA MET A 227 1.76 5.58 16.95
C MET A 227 2.99 4.67 17.04
N LEU A 228 3.60 4.52 18.23
CA LEU A 228 4.83 3.76 18.39
C LEU A 228 4.66 2.26 18.09
N LYS A 229 3.50 1.69 18.43
CA LYS A 229 3.17 0.29 18.11
C LYS A 229 2.79 0.08 16.65
N HIS A 230 2.39 1.12 15.93
CA HIS A 230 1.95 0.99 14.55
C HIS A 230 3.11 0.49 13.62
N PRO A 231 2.84 -0.46 12.70
CA PRO A 231 3.85 -0.95 11.75
C PRO A 231 4.37 0.14 10.80
N LYS A 232 3.56 1.16 10.54
CA LYS A 232 3.85 2.31 9.68
C LYS A 232 3.96 3.62 10.46
N LYS A 233 4.60 3.56 11.62
CA LYS A 233 4.80 4.73 12.50
C LYS A 233 5.54 5.89 11.84
N ASP A 234 6.40 5.62 10.86
CA ASP A 234 7.07 6.64 10.05
C ASP A 234 6.08 7.41 9.18
N ASP A 235 5.22 6.70 8.44
CA ASP A 235 4.20 7.31 7.58
C ASP A 235 3.16 8.09 8.44
N LEU A 236 2.77 7.52 9.60
CA LEU A 236 1.87 8.19 10.56
C LEU A 236 2.49 9.49 11.11
N ALA A 237 3.76 9.43 11.52
CA ALA A 237 4.48 10.58 12.06
C ALA A 237 4.56 11.72 11.05
N ASP A 238 4.86 11.40 9.78
CA ASP A 238 4.95 12.37 8.70
C ASP A 238 3.60 13.08 8.47
N ALA A 239 2.49 12.33 8.46
CA ALA A 239 1.15 12.91 8.33
C ALA A 239 0.78 13.86 9.49
N PHE A 240 1.13 13.50 10.73
CA PHE A 240 0.91 14.34 11.91
C PHE A 240 1.74 15.62 11.88
N LEU A 241 3.05 15.50 11.69
CA LEU A 241 3.99 16.63 11.74
C LEU A 241 3.70 17.65 10.63
N GLN A 242 3.38 17.19 9.42
CA GLN A 242 2.95 18.07 8.34
C GLN A 242 1.70 18.88 8.72
N GLY A 243 0.70 18.22 9.31
CA GLY A 243 -0.53 18.87 9.74
C GLY A 243 -0.27 19.91 10.83
N LEU A 244 0.56 19.54 11.81
CA LEU A 244 0.96 20.45 12.88
C LEU A 244 1.70 21.68 12.33
N TRP A 245 2.63 21.49 11.39
CA TRP A 245 3.35 22.60 10.75
C TRP A 245 2.38 23.52 10.01
N PHE A 246 1.44 22.97 9.25
CA PHE A 246 0.49 23.75 8.48
C PHE A 246 -0.39 24.63 9.39
N MET A 247 -0.87 24.08 10.51
CA MET A 247 -1.67 24.81 11.51
C MET A 247 -0.94 26.03 12.07
N GLU A 248 0.38 25.96 12.21
CA GLU A 248 1.20 27.01 12.80
C GLU A 248 1.67 28.07 11.79
N ASN A 249 1.74 27.75 10.50
CA ASN A 249 2.42 28.59 9.52
C ASN A 249 1.54 29.12 8.38
N MET A 250 0.39 28.49 8.11
CA MET A 250 -0.36 28.71 6.85
C MET A 250 -1.85 29.00 7.08
N ARG A 251 -2.17 29.81 8.09
CA ARG A 251 -3.55 30.25 8.38
C ARG A 251 -4.16 31.06 7.23
#